data_AF-A0A7S2D5W3-F1
#
_entry.id   AF-A0A7S2D5W3-F1
#
_cell.length_a   1.000
_cell.length_b   1.000
_cell.length_c   1.000
_cell.angle_alpha   90.00
_cell.angle_beta   90.00
_cell.angle_gamma   90.00
#
_symmetry.space_group_name_H-M   'P 1'
#
loop_
_entity.id
_entity.type
_entity.pdbx_description
1 polymer ?
#
loop_
_entity_poly.entity_id
_entity_poly.type
_entity_poly.pdbx_seq_one_letter_code
_entity_poly.pdbx_strand_id
1 'polypeptide(L)'
;GMAAAAPGRRAYAGGGPRIGETGKFEGEFKVQENAPYIKHRLEVWDRLHKKHQEELKRKPHKAIQIELPDGEVKEGKAFETTAMEIAQGISKGLADSVVVAKVWYSETVESLQQCVAADAEDDDGQAQAQ
;
A
#
# COMPACT_ATOMS: atom_id res chain seq x y z
N GLY A 1 24.99 36.12 3.73
CA GLY A 1 24.40 35.74 2.43
C GLY A 1 23.96 34.31 2.54
N MET A 2 22.66 34.05 2.47
CA MET A 2 22.06 32.73 2.68
C MET A 2 22.09 31.99 1.34
N ALA A 3 22.85 30.90 1.25
CA ALA A 3 22.94 30.07 0.04
C ALA A 3 21.62 29.30 -0.14
N ALA A 4 21.04 29.39 -1.33
CA ALA A 4 19.82 28.68 -1.71
C ALA A 4 20.08 27.17 -1.86
N ALA A 5 19.21 26.35 -1.27
CA ALA A 5 19.23 24.89 -1.40
C ALA A 5 19.00 24.45 -2.85
N ALA A 6 19.77 23.46 -3.32
CA ALA A 6 19.66 22.94 -4.68
C ALA A 6 18.35 22.13 -4.87
N PRO A 7 17.63 22.29 -5.99
CA PRO A 7 16.40 21.54 -6.23
C PRO A 7 16.72 20.05 -6.42
N GLY A 8 16.01 19.18 -5.70
CA GLY A 8 16.14 17.73 -5.79
C GLY A 8 16.02 17.25 -7.24
N ARG A 9 17.06 16.57 -7.75
CA ARG A 9 17.06 15.99 -9.09
C ARG A 9 16.22 14.71 -9.07
N ARG A 10 15.14 14.68 -9.86
CA ARG A 10 14.39 13.43 -10.12
C ARG A 10 15.34 12.39 -10.74
N ALA A 11 15.34 11.17 -10.21
CA ALA A 11 16.18 10.07 -10.72
C ALA A 11 15.79 9.63 -12.15
N TYR A 12 14.62 10.05 -12.64
CA TYR A 12 14.13 9.77 -13.98
C TYR A 12 13.48 11.01 -14.58
N ALA A 13 13.78 11.32 -15.85
CA ALA A 13 13.12 12.39 -16.58
C ALA A 13 11.66 11.98 -16.84
N GLY A 14 10.70 12.72 -16.28
CA GLY A 14 9.29 12.47 -16.52
C GLY A 14 8.96 12.63 -18.01
N GLY A 15 8.62 11.52 -18.68
CA GLY A 15 8.24 11.52 -20.10
C GLY A 15 6.79 11.94 -20.39
N GLY A 16 6.11 12.51 -19.39
CA GLY A 16 4.71 12.93 -19.51
C GLY A 16 4.58 14.42 -19.84
N PRO A 17 3.35 14.86 -20.19
CA PRO A 17 2.99 16.27 -20.33
C PRO A 17 3.50 17.11 -19.15
N ARG A 18 4.19 18.21 -19.44
CA ARG A 18 4.70 19.13 -18.40
C ARG A 18 3.57 20.05 -17.94
N ILE A 19 3.58 20.50 -16.69
CA ILE A 19 2.68 21.58 -16.28
C ILE A 19 3.26 22.88 -16.85
N GLY A 20 2.49 23.55 -17.70
CA GLY A 20 2.87 24.82 -18.29
C GLY A 20 2.62 26.00 -17.37
N GLU A 21 3.03 27.19 -17.81
CA GLU A 21 2.93 28.44 -17.04
C GLU A 21 1.50 28.78 -16.58
N THR A 22 0.50 28.28 -17.31
CA THR A 22 -0.93 28.47 -17.00
C THR A 22 -1.46 27.47 -15.95
N GLY A 23 -0.61 26.61 -15.39
CA GLY A 23 -1.01 25.56 -14.44
C GLY A 23 -1.74 24.37 -15.09
N LYS A 24 -1.79 24.30 -16.42
CA LYS A 24 -2.38 23.19 -17.19
C LYS A 24 -1.31 22.30 -17.78
N PHE A 25 -1.63 21.03 -18.02
CA PHE A 25 -0.74 20.12 -18.75
C PHE A 25 -0.53 20.62 -20.20
N GLU A 26 0.72 20.75 -20.60
CA GLU A 26 1.18 21.06 -21.94
C GLU A 26 1.18 19.79 -22.79
N GLY A 27 0.36 19.78 -23.84
CA GLY A 27 0.21 18.65 -24.75
C GLY A 27 -1.25 18.41 -25.11
N GLU A 28 -1.46 17.67 -26.20
CA GLU A 28 -2.81 17.33 -26.66
C GLU A 28 -3.37 16.16 -25.82
N PHE A 29 -4.30 16.46 -24.90
CA PHE A 29 -5.03 15.41 -24.16
C PHE A 29 -6.07 14.78 -25.08
N LYS A 30 -5.77 13.58 -25.60
CA LYS A 30 -6.70 12.78 -26.39
C LYS A 30 -7.31 11.69 -25.52
N VAL A 31 -8.63 11.74 -25.34
CA VAL A 31 -9.39 10.60 -24.81
C VAL A 31 -9.25 9.47 -25.83
N GLN A 32 -8.58 8.39 -25.44
CA GLN A 32 -8.37 7.22 -26.27
C GLN A 32 -9.11 6.05 -25.65
N GLU A 33 -10.00 5.43 -26.42
CA GLU A 33 -10.58 4.15 -26.05
C GLU A 33 -9.47 3.08 -26.05
N ASN A 34 -9.35 2.29 -24.99
CA ASN A 34 -8.32 1.26 -24.83
C ASN A 34 -6.87 1.76 -24.92
N ALA A 35 -6.55 2.83 -24.18
CA ALA A 35 -5.22 3.40 -24.16
C ALA A 35 -4.12 2.33 -23.87
N PRO A 36 -2.99 2.35 -24.59
CA PRO A 36 -2.01 1.26 -24.59
C PRO A 36 -1.35 1.03 -23.23
N TYR A 37 -1.27 2.05 -22.37
CA TYR A 37 -0.74 1.93 -21.01
C TYR A 37 -1.63 1.07 -20.09
N ILE A 38 -2.92 0.92 -20.38
CA ILE A 38 -3.82 0.06 -19.58
C ILE A 38 -3.37 -1.39 -19.70
N LYS A 39 -3.17 -1.88 -20.92
CA LYS A 39 -2.68 -3.24 -21.17
C LYS A 39 -1.33 -3.47 -20.49
N HIS A 40 -0.39 -2.54 -20.66
CA HIS A 40 0.92 -2.64 -20.02
C HIS A 40 0.82 -2.71 -18.48
N ARG A 41 -0.02 -1.88 -17.85
CA ARG A 41 -0.23 -1.89 -16.39
C ARG A 41 -0.86 -3.21 -15.92
N LEU A 42 -1.80 -3.75 -16.68
CA LEU A 42 -2.40 -5.05 -16.39
C LEU A 42 -1.37 -6.18 -16.48
N GLU A 43 -0.53 -6.21 -17.52
CA GLU A 43 0.54 -7.21 -17.65
C GLU A 43 1.53 -7.15 -16.47
N VAL A 44 1.90 -5.94 -16.04
CA VAL A 44 2.76 -5.74 -14.87
C VAL A 44 2.05 -6.20 -13.59
N TRP A 45 0.78 -5.82 -13.41
CA TRP A 45 -0.05 -6.23 -12.28
C TRP A 45 -0.16 -7.75 -12.20
N ASP A 46 -0.56 -8.42 -13.28
CA ASP A 46 -0.77 -9.86 -13.32
C ASP A 46 0.51 -10.62 -12.97
N ARG A 47 1.67 -10.18 -13.49
CA ARG A 47 2.96 -10.75 -13.15
C ARG A 47 3.28 -10.63 -11.65
N LEU A 48 3.07 -9.45 -11.07
CA LEU A 48 3.37 -9.18 -9.66
C LEU A 48 2.37 -9.89 -8.74
N HIS A 49 1.09 -9.84 -9.08
CA HIS A 49 0.02 -10.49 -8.36
C HIS A 49 0.20 -12.01 -8.35
N LYS A 50 0.57 -12.63 -9.49
CA LYS A 50 0.90 -14.06 -9.54
C LYS A 50 2.05 -14.41 -8.59
N LYS A 51 3.14 -13.65 -8.63
CA LYS A 51 4.29 -13.86 -7.73
C LYS A 51 3.84 -13.76 -6.26
N HIS A 52 3.04 -12.75 -5.93
CA HIS A 52 2.52 -12.56 -4.58
C HIS A 52 1.63 -13.72 -4.12
N GLN A 53 0.73 -14.21 -4.98
CA GLN A 53 -0.09 -15.38 -4.66
C GLN A 53 0.74 -16.65 -4.43
N GLU A 54 1.80 -16.85 -5.21
CA GLU A 54 2.73 -17.96 -5.00
C GLU A 54 3.48 -17.84 -3.66
N GLU A 55 3.89 -16.63 -3.29
CA GLU A 55 4.50 -16.35 -1.99
C GLU A 55 3.54 -16.62 -0.83
N LEU A 56 2.29 -16.13 -0.90
CA LEU A 56 1.25 -16.39 0.11
C LEU A 56 0.98 -17.89 0.28
N LYS A 57 0.90 -18.66 -0.82
CA LYS A 57 0.70 -20.12 -0.74
C LYS A 57 1.85 -20.84 -0.03
N ARG A 58 3.07 -20.29 -0.07
CA ARG A 58 4.25 -20.83 0.63
C ARG A 58 4.33 -20.40 2.10
N LYS A 59 3.56 -19.39 2.52
CA LYS A 59 3.54 -18.97 3.92
C LYS A 59 2.88 -20.03 4.80
N PRO A 60 3.23 -20.09 6.10
CA PRO A 60 2.63 -21.04 7.01
C PRO A 60 1.21 -20.59 7.39
N HIS A 61 0.20 -21.29 6.88
CA HIS A 61 -1.24 -21.07 7.15
C HIS A 61 -1.65 -21.58 8.54
N LYS A 62 -0.96 -21.09 9.58
CA LYS A 62 -1.20 -21.47 10.97
C LYS A 62 -2.58 -21.00 11.42
N ALA A 63 -3.23 -21.78 12.27
CA ALA A 63 -4.42 -21.32 12.97
C ALA A 63 -4.08 -20.13 13.87
N ILE A 64 -4.94 -19.11 13.87
CA ILE A 64 -4.82 -17.90 14.68
C ILE A 64 -6.14 -17.62 15.40
N GLN A 65 -6.04 -16.90 16.51
CA GLN A 65 -7.19 -16.40 17.25
C GLN A 65 -7.27 -14.88 17.07
N ILE A 66 -8.46 -14.39 16.72
CA ILE A 66 -8.74 -12.99 16.46
C ILE A 66 -9.72 -12.53 17.54
N GLU A 67 -9.22 -11.70 18.45
CA GLU A 67 -10.03 -11.12 19.52
C GLU A 67 -10.67 -9.81 19.05
N LEU A 68 -11.99 -9.71 19.23
CA LEU A 68 -12.78 -8.53 18.92
C LEU A 68 -12.81 -7.59 20.14
N PRO A 69 -13.17 -6.30 19.95
CA PRO A 69 -13.18 -5.32 21.05
C PRO A 69 -14.14 -5.65 22.21
N ASP A 70 -15.13 -6.51 21.96
CA ASP A 70 -16.08 -7.02 22.96
C ASP A 70 -15.55 -8.25 23.72
N GLY A 71 -14.32 -8.69 23.40
CA GLY A 71 -13.68 -9.89 23.96
C GLY A 71 -14.10 -11.19 23.27
N GLU A 72 -14.96 -11.14 22.25
CA GLU A 72 -15.28 -12.35 21.49
C GLU A 72 -14.06 -12.81 20.67
N VAL A 73 -13.78 -14.11 20.68
CA VAL A 73 -12.68 -14.70 19.92
C VAL A 73 -13.22 -15.43 18.69
N LYS A 74 -12.70 -15.08 17.52
CA LYS A 74 -12.96 -15.75 16.24
C LYS A 74 -11.72 -16.55 15.83
N GLU A 75 -11.95 -17.74 15.27
CA GLU A 75 -10.88 -18.55 14.69
C GLU A 75 -10.59 -18.12 13.25
N GLY A 76 -9.32 -18.13 12.88
CA GLY A 76 -8.88 -17.85 11.53
C GLY A 76 -7.58 -18.57 11.17
N LYS A 77 -7.07 -18.30 9.98
CA LYS A 77 -5.77 -18.77 9.51
C LYS A 77 -4.90 -17.61 9.04
N ALA A 78 -3.65 -17.60 9.48
CA ALA A 78 -2.66 -16.63 9.05
C ALA A 78 -2.47 -16.69 7.53
N PHE A 79 -2.35 -15.52 6.88
CA PHE A 79 -2.20 -15.36 5.42
C PHE A 79 -3.40 -15.84 4.57
N GLU A 80 -4.54 -16.14 5.19
CA GLU A 80 -5.78 -16.57 4.52
C GLU A 80 -6.97 -15.71 4.98
N THR A 81 -7.21 -15.64 6.30
CA THR A 81 -8.38 -14.94 6.84
C THR A 81 -8.25 -13.42 6.73
N THR A 82 -9.30 -12.76 6.23
CA THR A 82 -9.34 -11.30 6.10
C THR A 82 -10.26 -10.64 7.12
N ALA A 83 -10.00 -9.37 7.46
CA ALA A 83 -10.88 -8.62 8.34
C ALA A 83 -12.32 -8.50 7.80
N MET A 84 -12.48 -8.49 6.47
CA MET A 84 -13.79 -8.48 5.82
C MET A 84 -14.56 -9.79 6.07
N GLU A 85 -13.88 -10.94 5.99
CA GLU A 85 -14.50 -12.23 6.33
C GLU A 85 -14.97 -12.28 7.79
N ILE A 86 -14.17 -11.72 8.72
CA ILE A 86 -14.56 -11.61 10.12
C ILE A 86 -15.82 -10.75 10.28
N ALA A 87 -15.87 -9.59 9.61
CA ALA A 87 -17.06 -8.73 9.64
C ALA A 87 -18.31 -9.42 9.08
N GLN A 88 -18.16 -10.15 7.96
CA GLN A 88 -19.24 -10.95 7.36
C GLN A 88 -19.74 -12.06 8.29
N GLY A 89 -18.83 -12.69 9.03
CA GLY A 89 -19.16 -13.72 10.02
C GLY A 89 -19.95 -13.19 11.22
N ILE A 90 -19.85 -11.90 11.53
CA ILE A 90 -20.66 -11.24 12.57
C ILE A 90 -22.04 -10.90 12.02
N SER A 91 -22.09 -10.07 10.96
CA SER A 91 -23.33 -9.78 10.25
C SER A 91 -23.06 -9.10 8.91
N LYS A 92 -23.95 -9.32 7.93
CA LYS A 92 -23.90 -8.63 6.65
C LYS A 92 -23.98 -7.10 6.79
N GLY A 93 -24.87 -6.60 7.65
CA GLY A 93 -25.02 -5.16 7.85
C GLY A 93 -23.77 -4.49 8.43
N LEU A 94 -23.03 -5.19 9.29
CA LEU A 94 -21.73 -4.72 9.75
C LEU A 94 -20.72 -4.69 8.60
N ALA A 95 -20.58 -5.80 7.86
CA ALA A 95 -19.65 -5.89 6.73
C ALA A 95 -19.89 -4.80 5.66
N ASP A 96 -21.16 -4.48 5.39
CA ASP A 96 -21.54 -3.46 4.41
C ASP A 96 -21.29 -2.02 4.91
N SER A 97 -21.20 -1.80 6.22
CA SER A 97 -21.05 -0.45 6.83
C SER A 97 -19.61 -0.11 7.23
N VAL A 98 -18.73 -1.10 7.42
CA VAL A 98 -17.33 -0.88 7.81
C VAL A 98 -16.46 -0.52 6.61
N VAL A 99 -15.50 0.40 6.82
CA VAL A 99 -14.59 0.87 5.77
C VAL A 99 -13.13 0.49 6.05
N VAL A 100 -12.73 0.51 7.32
CA VAL A 100 -11.35 0.25 7.75
C VAL A 100 -11.36 -0.66 8.97
N ALA A 101 -10.42 -1.61 9.02
CA ALA A 101 -10.15 -2.41 10.21
C ALA A 101 -8.87 -1.92 10.88
N LYS A 102 -8.93 -1.67 12.20
CA LYS A 102 -7.75 -1.43 13.01
C LYS A 102 -7.28 -2.77 13.59
N VAL A 103 -6.07 -3.18 13.24
CA VAL A 103 -5.51 -4.49 13.62
C VAL A 103 -4.29 -4.28 14.50
N TRP A 104 -4.23 -5.02 15.60
CA TRP A 104 -3.07 -5.10 16.47
C TRP A 104 -2.60 -6.55 16.58
N TYR A 105 -1.30 -6.73 16.73
CA TYR A 105 -0.70 -8.05 16.90
C TYR A 105 -0.20 -8.16 18.33
N SER A 106 -0.59 -9.25 19.00
CA SER A 106 -0.09 -9.58 20.35
C SER A 106 1.32 -10.16 20.32
N GLU A 107 1.72 -10.74 19.20
CA GLU A 107 3.06 -11.28 18.96
C GLU A 107 3.82 -10.49 17.90
N THR A 108 5.15 -10.61 17.90
CA THR A 108 5.98 -10.06 16.84
C THR A 108 5.76 -10.83 15.55
N VAL A 109 5.29 -10.14 14.52
CA VAL A 109 5.05 -10.72 13.20
C VAL A 109 6.09 -10.19 12.21
N GLU A 110 6.93 -11.09 11.67
CA GLU A 110 8.03 -10.74 10.76
C GLU A 110 7.55 -9.97 9.52
N SER A 111 6.35 -10.26 9.00
CA SER A 111 5.81 -9.57 7.83
C SER A 111 5.53 -8.09 8.08
N LEU A 112 5.44 -7.63 9.33
CA LEU A 112 5.29 -6.19 9.63
C LEU A 112 6.54 -5.40 9.24
N GLN A 113 7.71 -6.03 9.16
CA GLN A 113 8.94 -5.38 8.69
C GLN A 113 8.90 -5.01 7.20
N GLN A 114 7.97 -5.60 6.44
CA GLN A 114 7.77 -5.29 5.02
C GLN A 114 6.90 -4.05 4.82
N CYS A 115 6.23 -3.54 5.87
CA CYS A 115 5.51 -2.29 5.83
C CYS A 115 6.51 -1.13 5.86
N VAL A 116 6.89 -0.64 4.69
CA VAL A 116 7.61 0.62 4.56
C VAL A 116 6.58 1.75 4.74
N ALA A 117 6.66 2.48 5.84
CA ALA A 117 5.89 3.71 5.98
C ALA A 117 6.37 4.69 4.90
N ALA A 118 5.50 5.01 3.93
CA ALA A 118 5.85 5.92 2.84
C ALA A 118 6.14 7.36 3.31
N ASP A 119 5.76 7.68 4.57
CA ASP A 119 5.93 9.00 5.19
C ASP A 119 7.06 9.04 6.24
N ALA A 120 7.82 7.95 6.44
CA ALA A 120 9.03 8.00 7.27
C ALA A 120 10.17 8.65 6.47
N GLU A 121 10.07 9.96 6.25
CA GLU A 121 11.24 10.77 5.92
C GLU A 121 12.06 10.88 7.21
N ASP A 122 13.08 10.02 7.34
CA ASP A 122 14.16 10.23 8.30
C ASP A 122 14.86 11.55 7.93
N ASP A 123 14.47 12.64 8.59
CA ASP A 123 15.25 13.87 8.65
C ASP A 123 16.52 13.55 9.44
N ASP A 124 17.52 12.99 8.74
CA ASP A 124 18.88 12.78 9.24
C ASP A 124 19.56 14.13 9.50
N GLY A 125 19.09 14.83 10.53
CA GLY A 125 19.82 15.89 11.22
C GLY A 125 21.01 15.27 11.93
N GLN A 126 22.10 15.03 11.20
CA GLN A 126 23.38 14.64 11.77
C GLN A 126 23.76 15.66 12.86
N ALA A 127 23.75 15.19 14.10
CA ALA A 127 24.36 15.87 15.22
C ALA A 127 25.83 16.15 14.90
N GLN A 128 26.17 17.40 14.61
CA GLN A 128 27.55 17.84 14.68
C GLN A 128 27.93 17.95 16.15
N ALA A 129 28.65 16.94 16.62
CA ALA A 129 29.46 17.05 17.82
C ALA A 129 30.64 18.01 17.56
N GLN A 130 30.87 18.85 18.57
CA GLN A 130 31.96 19.82 18.81
C GLN A 130 31.79 21.22 18.23
#